data_AF-A0A7Z9UE90-F1
#
_entry.id   AF-A0A7Z9UE90-F1
#
_cell.length_a   1.000
_cell.length_b   1.000
_cell.length_c   1.000
_cell.angle_alpha   90.00
_cell.angle_beta   90.00
_cell.angle_gamma   90.00
#
_symmetry.space_group_name_H-M   'P 1'
#
loop_
_entity.id
_entity.type
_entity.pdbx_description
1 polymer ?
#
loop_
_entity_poly.entity_id
_entity_poly.type
_entity_poly.pdbx_seq_one_letter_code
_entity_poly.pdbx_strand_id
1 'polypeptide(L)'
;MDLEVVGAETPAAPVEAVDLSLLGVGFTLKRPETKVEIGQQVEIAMHGLRTVRGQVRWNQGGRVGVQFRGRFQDIVDSWVGEVLAAQGVRLGDLVKVE
;
A
#
# COMPACT_ATOMS: atom_id res chain seq x y z
N MET A 1 -10.66 -5.47 -5.29
CA MET A 1 -9.40 -4.82 -5.71
C MET A 1 -8.32 -5.87 -5.59
N ASP A 2 -7.57 -6.13 -6.66
CA ASP A 2 -6.45 -7.06 -6.62
C ASP A 2 -5.21 -6.31 -6.14
N LEU A 3 -4.70 -6.70 -4.97
CA LEU A 3 -3.51 -6.13 -4.33
C LEU A 3 -2.37 -7.13 -4.42
N GLU A 4 -1.17 -6.65 -4.70
CA GLU A 4 0.04 -7.46 -4.76
C GLU A 4 1.15 -6.86 -3.91
N VAL A 5 1.94 -7.73 -3.29
CA VAL A 5 3.14 -7.36 -2.55
C VAL A 5 4.35 -7.79 -3.35
N VAL A 6 5.21 -6.84 -3.68
CA VAL A 6 6.48 -7.04 -4.39
C VAL A 6 7.61 -6.76 -3.41
N GLY A 7 8.37 -7.79 -3.04
CA GLY A 7 9.59 -7.61 -2.26
C GLY A 7 10.78 -7.42 -3.20
N ALA A 8 11.83 -6.74 -2.74
CA ALA A 8 13.12 -6.76 -3.46
C ALA A 8 13.69 -8.20 -3.57
N GLU A 9 13.33 -9.07 -2.62
CA GLU A 9 13.77 -10.48 -2.54
C GLU A 9 12.58 -11.47 -2.51
N THR A 10 11.34 -10.99 -2.58
CA THR A 10 10.12 -11.82 -2.50
C THR A 10 9.35 -11.70 -3.81
N PRO A 11 9.01 -12.83 -4.48
CA PRO A 11 8.20 -12.79 -5.69
C PRO A 11 6.89 -12.05 -5.46
N ALA A 12 6.42 -11.32 -6.47
CA ALA A 12 5.11 -10.68 -6.45
C ALA A 12 4.04 -11.71 -6.05
N ALA A 13 3.36 -11.46 -4.94
CA ALA A 13 2.35 -12.36 -4.40
C ALA A 13 1.01 -11.65 -4.33
N PRO A 14 -0.08 -12.25 -4.86
CA PRO A 14 -1.41 -11.71 -4.69
C PRO A 14 -1.82 -11.83 -3.23
N VAL A 15 -2.32 -10.73 -2.67
CA VAL A 15 -2.82 -10.64 -1.31
C VAL A 15 -4.27 -10.18 -1.32
N GLU A 16 -4.95 -10.31 -0.18
CA GLU A 16 -6.28 -9.76 0.00
C GLU A 16 -6.20 -8.58 0.98
N ALA A 17 -6.55 -7.39 0.51
CA ALA A 17 -6.60 -6.20 1.34
C ALA A 17 -7.73 -6.34 2.38
N VAL A 18 -7.38 -6.13 3.64
CA VAL A 18 -8.32 -6.16 4.77
C VAL A 18 -8.68 -4.75 5.20
N ASP A 19 -7.68 -3.86 5.22
CA ASP A 19 -7.82 -2.48 5.62
C ASP A 19 -6.92 -1.60 4.76
N LEU A 20 -7.41 -0.41 4.42
CA LEU A 20 -6.65 0.59 3.68
C LEU A 20 -6.83 1.94 4.36
N SER A 21 -5.71 2.52 4.76
CA SER A 21 -5.64 3.83 5.37
C SER A 21 -4.75 4.76 4.54
N LEU A 22 -4.76 6.04 4.88
CA LEU A 22 -3.92 7.03 4.21
C LEU A 22 -2.42 6.70 4.28
N LEU A 23 -1.95 6.05 5.35
CA LEU A 23 -0.52 5.84 5.60
C LEU A 23 -0.11 4.37 5.63
N GLY A 24 -0.98 3.46 5.23
CA GLY A 24 -0.67 2.05 5.24
C GLY A 24 -1.82 1.16 4.84
N VAL A 25 -1.51 -0.12 4.74
CA VAL A 25 -2.43 -1.18 4.31
C VAL A 25 -2.24 -2.40 5.20
N GLY A 26 -3.35 -3.03 5.55
CA GLY A 26 -3.39 -4.36 6.15
C GLY A 26 -3.87 -5.37 5.12
N PHE A 27 -3.20 -6.52 5.00
CA PHE A 27 -3.61 -7.58 4.08
C PHE A 27 -3.39 -8.98 4.66
N THR A 28 -4.06 -9.97 4.07
CA THR A 28 -3.83 -11.40 4.31
C THR A 28 -3.01 -12.01 3.17
N LEU A 29 -2.03 -12.84 3.53
CA LEU A 29 -1.28 -13.63 2.57
C LEU A 29 -2.15 -14.79 2.07
N LYS A 30 -2.34 -14.90 0.75
CA LYS A 30 -3.06 -16.04 0.14
C LYS A 30 -2.22 -17.33 0.14
N ARG A 31 -0.90 -17.18 0.24
CA ARG A 31 0.09 -18.25 0.18
C ARG A 31 0.86 -18.31 1.50
N PRO A 32 0.58 -19.29 2.39
CA PRO A 32 1.21 -19.39 3.70
C PRO A 32 2.74 -19.48 3.68
N GLU A 33 3.31 -19.97 2.59
CA GLU A 33 4.74 -20.10 2.36
C GLU A 33 5.44 -18.77 2.00
N THR A 34 4.67 -17.74 1.67
CA THR A 34 5.22 -16.40 1.39
C THR A 34 5.74 -15.81 2.68
N LYS A 35 7.05 -15.65 2.77
CA LYS A 35 7.71 -15.06 3.95
C LYS A 35 7.72 -13.55 3.84
N VAL A 36 7.13 -12.90 4.84
CA VAL A 36 7.16 -11.45 5.00
C VAL A 36 7.55 -11.14 6.43
N GLU A 37 8.70 -10.49 6.62
CA GLU A 37 9.28 -10.26 7.93
C GLU A 37 9.02 -8.84 8.44
N ILE A 38 8.90 -8.66 9.75
CA ILE A 38 8.81 -7.32 10.35
C ILE A 38 10.08 -6.52 10.01
N GLY A 39 9.91 -5.28 9.57
CA GLY A 39 10.99 -4.41 9.14
C GLY A 39 11.36 -4.54 7.65
N GLN A 40 10.89 -5.59 6.97
CA GLN A 40 11.10 -5.78 5.53
C GLN A 40 10.53 -4.61 4.73
N GLN A 41 11.29 -4.15 3.73
CA GLN A 41 10.81 -3.18 2.76
C GLN A 41 10.06 -3.90 1.64
N VAL A 42 8.90 -3.36 1.30
CA VAL A 42 8.00 -3.93 0.30
C VAL A 42 7.46 -2.82 -0.59
N GLU A 43 7.12 -3.19 -1.82
CA GLU A 43 6.33 -2.39 -2.74
C GLU A 43 4.93 -2.99 -2.82
N ILE A 44 3.91 -2.15 -2.66
CA ILE A 44 2.52 -2.57 -2.75
C ILE A 44 1.97 -2.03 -4.07
N ALA A 45 1.46 -2.94 -4.89
CA ALA A 45 0.83 -2.62 -6.16
C ALA A 45 -0.68 -2.88 -6.07
N MET A 46 -1.45 -1.99 -6.67
CA MET A 46 -2.88 -2.17 -6.88
C MET A 46 -3.16 -1.99 -8.36
N HIS A 47 -3.97 -2.86 -8.95
CA HIS A 47 -4.22 -2.79 -10.39
C HIS A 47 -4.75 -1.40 -10.80
N GLY A 48 -4.10 -0.81 -11.81
CA GLY A 48 -4.46 0.49 -12.36
C GLY A 48 -3.90 1.69 -11.58
N LEU A 49 -3.30 1.49 -10.40
CA LEU A 49 -2.77 2.57 -9.56
C LEU A 49 -1.24 2.51 -9.46
N ARG A 50 -0.62 3.65 -9.13
CA ARG A 50 0.84 3.69 -8.87
C ARG A 50 1.26 2.83 -7.67
N THR A 51 2.36 2.11 -7.80
CA THR A 51 2.96 1.34 -6.69
C THR A 51 3.44 2.25 -5.55
N VAL A 52 3.22 1.82 -4.31
CA VAL A 52 3.65 2.53 -3.10
C VAL A 52 4.68 1.71 -2.33
N ARG A 53 5.79 2.34 -1.94
CA ARG A 53 6.80 1.71 -1.07
C ARG A 53 6.35 1.73 0.37
N GLY A 54 6.69 0.70 1.12
CA GLY A 54 6.37 0.59 2.53
C GLY A 54 7.33 -0.28 3.31
N GLN A 55 7.10 -0.34 4.61
CA GLN A 55 7.79 -1.23 5.54
C GLN A 55 6.77 -2.02 6.34
N VAL A 56 7.01 -3.32 6.47
CA VAL A 56 6.22 -4.21 7.32
C VAL A 56 6.41 -3.79 8.77
N ARG A 57 5.31 -3.46 9.46
CA ARG A 57 5.32 -3.04 10.87
C ARG A 57 4.93 -4.17 11.82
N TRP A 58 4.10 -5.09 11.36
CA TRP A 58 3.67 -6.27 12.09
C TRP A 58 3.30 -7.39 11.12
N ASN A 59 3.50 -8.63 11.56
CA ASN A 59 3.04 -9.85 10.91
C ASN A 59 2.53 -10.78 12.01
N GLN A 60 1.22 -11.05 12.03
CA GLN A 60 0.59 -11.89 13.03
C GLN A 60 -0.60 -12.64 12.44
N GLY A 61 -0.63 -13.97 12.61
CA GLY A 61 -1.76 -14.80 12.21
C GLY A 61 -2.09 -14.73 10.71
N GLY A 62 -1.06 -14.63 9.84
CA GLY A 62 -1.24 -14.53 8.39
C GLY A 62 -1.70 -13.15 7.89
N ARG A 63 -1.88 -12.20 8.81
CA ARG A 63 -2.14 -10.79 8.50
C ARG A 63 -0.85 -10.00 8.62
N VAL A 64 -0.66 -9.09 7.69
CA VAL A 64 0.52 -8.23 7.61
C VAL A 64 0.06 -6.79 7.53
N GLY A 65 0.70 -5.92 8.31
CA GLY A 65 0.52 -4.48 8.23
C GLY A 65 1.75 -3.80 7.67
N VAL A 66 1.54 -2.98 6.65
CA VAL A 66 2.58 -2.21 5.99
C VAL A 66 2.30 -0.74 6.18
N GLN A 67 3.30 -0.02 6.68
CA GLN A 67 3.30 1.44 6.70
C GLN A 67 3.95 1.96 5.43
N PHE A 68 3.29 2.87 4.73
CA PHE A 68 3.85 3.51 3.54
C PHE A 68 5.05 4.39 3.91
N ARG A 69 6.04 4.41 3.02
CA ARG A 69 7.27 5.20 3.15
C ARG A 69 7.36 6.18 1.98
N GLY A 70 7.75 7.41 2.28
CA GLY A 70 7.85 8.48 1.29
C GLY A 70 7.42 9.81 1.89
N ARG A 71 7.43 10.87 1.09
CA ARG A 71 6.80 12.13 1.50
C ARG A 71 5.29 11.93 1.45
N PHE A 72 4.57 12.67 2.29
CA PHE A 72 3.11 12.67 2.28
C PHE A 72 2.56 12.92 0.86
N GLN A 73 3.18 13.84 0.11
CA GLN A 73 2.81 14.11 -1.28
C GLN A 73 2.93 12.89 -2.19
N ASP A 74 3.96 12.06 -2.04
CA ASP A 74 4.15 10.87 -2.87
C ASP A 74 3.04 9.81 -2.59
N ILE A 75 2.54 9.76 -1.35
CA ILE A 75 1.43 8.89 -0.94
C ILE A 75 0.10 9.46 -1.46
N VAL A 76 -0.07 10.76 -1.36
CA VAL A 76 -1.25 11.47 -1.86
C VAL A 76 -1.37 11.37 -3.38
N ASP A 77 -0.26 11.46 -4.11
CA ASP A 77 -0.20 11.32 -5.58
C ASP A 77 -0.32 9.85 -6.04
N SER A 78 -0.39 8.90 -5.12
CA SER A 78 -0.62 7.48 -5.42
C SER A 78 -2.13 7.16 -5.44
N TRP A 79 -2.54 6.08 -4.78
CA TRP A 79 -3.91 5.58 -4.78
C TRP A 79 -4.93 6.61 -4.30
N VAL A 80 -4.53 7.47 -3.35
CA VAL A 80 -5.39 8.49 -2.76
C VAL A 80 -5.84 9.50 -3.83
N GLY A 81 -4.89 10.01 -4.62
CA GLY A 81 -5.18 10.96 -5.69
C GLY A 81 -6.04 10.36 -6.78
N GLU A 82 -5.79 9.11 -7.14
CA GLU A 82 -6.57 8.39 -8.16
C GLU A 82 -8.01 8.13 -7.69
N VAL A 83 -8.21 7.74 -6.42
CA VAL A 83 -9.54 7.58 -5.81
C VAL A 83 -10.28 8.91 -5.72
N LEU A 84 -9.62 9.98 -5.27
CA LEU A 84 -10.20 11.33 -5.19
C LEU A 84 -10.59 11.85 -6.58
N ALA A 85 -9.73 11.64 -7.58
CA ALA A 85 -10.02 12.02 -8.96
C ALA A 85 -11.25 11.29 -9.52
N ALA A 86 -11.39 9.99 -9.21
CA ALA A 86 -12.59 9.22 -9.57
C ALA A 86 -13.88 9.76 -8.91
N GLN A 87 -13.76 10.46 -7.78
CA GLN A 87 -14.86 11.14 -7.10
C GLN A 87 -15.05 12.60 -7.54
N GLY A 88 -14.29 13.05 -8.55
CA GLY A 88 -14.33 14.43 -9.05
C GLY A 88 -13.63 15.44 -8.14
N VAL A 89 -12.84 14.98 -7.16
CA VAL A 89 -12.10 15.83 -6.23
C VAL A 89 -10.68 16.02 -6.76
N ARG A 90 -10.24 17.27 -6.93
CA ARG A 90 -8.84 17.58 -7.27
C ARG A 90 -8.03 17.78 -5.99
N LEU A 91 -6.88 17.13 -5.93
CA LEU A 91 -5.97 17.24 -4.77
C LEU A 91 -5.56 18.67 -4.43
N GLY A 92 -5.34 19.51 -5.46
CA GLY A 92 -5.04 20.93 -5.27
C GLY A 92 -6.15 21.73 -4.57
N ASP A 93 -7.39 21.21 -4.56
CA ASP A 93 -8.51 21.86 -3.88
C ASP A 93 -8.55 21.49 -2.38
N LEU A 94 -7.87 20.41 -1.96
CA LEU A 94 -7.82 19.93 -0.58
C LEU A 94 -6.60 20.42 0.20
N VAL A 95 -5.51 20.77 -0.49
CA VAL A 95 -4.27 21.24 0.11
C VAL A 95 -4.10 22.73 -0.17
N LYS A 96 -4.40 23.58 0.81
CA LYS A 96 -3.94 24.97 0.77
C LYS A 96 -2.44 24.99 1.07
N VAL A 97 -1.64 25.31 0.07
CA VAL A 97 -0.25 25.70 0.26
C VAL A 97 -0.29 27.18 0.66
N GLU A 98 -0.02 27.48 1.93
CA GLU A 98 0.32 28.84 2.38
C GLU A 98 1.80 29.13 2.12
#